data_AF-A0A4Q9G7V9-F1
#
_entry.id   AF-A0A4Q9G7V9-F1
#
_cell.length_a   1.000
_cell.length_b   1.000
_cell.length_c   1.000
_cell.angle_alpha   90.00
_cell.angle_beta   90.00
_cell.angle_gamma   90.00
#
_symmetry.space_group_name_H-M   'P 1'
#
loop_
_entity.id
_entity.type
_entity.pdbx_description
1 polymer ?
#
loop_
_entity_poly.entity_id
_entity_poly.type
_entity_poly.pdbx_seq_one_letter_code
_entity_poly.pdbx_strand_id
1 'polypeptide(L)'
;MTLAACTDLVRTHDPDRFGATLVADPPDRPGLITLYALNLEIARAPFQSAEPMLAEMRLQWWIDRLAGMGEGKPPPLHDVLTPLWDAWGRDAGGLVPLAEARRRDCAREPLADPQAVVSYVNDTNGRLMWAAVQRLGAAEDARAVVADQALGAGLTAWLRALPRLQTMGLGLKHPDPGDAAMLATIARDALRRAARSRLLLPKRAAAALYPGPGVMPFLAGIIRGNINCLEEVTEITLFQRRASLALLALTGRWWR
;
A
#
# COMPACT_ATOMS: atom_id res chain seq x y z
N MET A 1 8.98 22.90 -5.93
CA MET A 1 7.96 22.27 -5.06
C MET A 1 8.69 21.47 -4.00
N THR A 2 8.10 21.22 -2.84
CA THR A 2 8.87 20.78 -1.66
C THR A 2 8.42 19.42 -1.14
N LEU A 3 9.33 18.74 -0.43
CA LEU A 3 9.00 17.53 0.34
C LEU A 3 7.81 17.74 1.31
N ALA A 4 7.53 18.99 1.70
CA ALA A 4 6.37 19.34 2.52
C ALA A 4 5.05 19.03 1.79
N ALA A 5 4.93 19.29 0.47
CA ALA A 5 3.72 18.96 -0.28
C ALA A 5 3.40 17.46 -0.24
N CYS A 6 4.41 16.61 -0.47
CA CYS A 6 4.28 15.15 -0.31
C CYS A 6 3.94 14.76 1.13
N THR A 7 4.57 15.40 2.12
CA THR A 7 4.32 15.12 3.53
C THR A 7 2.87 15.41 3.90
N ASP A 8 2.33 16.54 3.43
CA ASP A 8 0.98 17.00 3.70
C ASP A 8 -0.06 16.10 3.03
N LEU A 9 0.22 15.66 1.80
CA LEU A 9 -0.58 14.68 1.09
C LEU A 9 -0.69 13.36 1.86
N VAL A 10 0.45 12.79 2.29
CA VAL A 10 0.47 11.51 3.02
C VAL A 10 -0.15 11.67 4.40
N ARG A 11 0.13 12.75 5.13
CA ARG A 11 -0.48 13.03 6.44
C ARG A 11 -2.00 13.11 6.38
N THR A 12 -2.55 13.65 5.30
CA THR A 12 -4.00 13.84 5.13
C THR A 12 -4.68 12.56 4.68
N HIS A 13 -4.11 11.86 3.70
CA HIS A 13 -4.78 10.73 3.04
C HIS A 13 -4.31 9.35 3.50
N ASP A 14 -3.17 9.25 4.19
CA ASP A 14 -2.64 8.01 4.76
C ASP A 14 -1.93 8.28 6.10
N PRO A 15 -2.68 8.67 7.16
CA PRO A 15 -2.09 9.01 8.46
C PRO A 15 -1.37 7.83 9.12
N ASP A 16 -1.71 6.59 8.76
CA ASP A 16 -1.05 5.38 9.26
C ASP A 16 0.36 5.26 8.69
N ARG A 17 0.53 5.38 7.37
CA ARG A 17 1.87 5.40 6.75
C ARG A 17 2.65 6.65 7.10
N PHE A 18 2.01 7.82 7.20
CA PHE A 18 2.68 9.03 7.70
C PHE A 18 3.25 8.81 9.09
N GLY A 19 2.46 8.26 10.02
CA GLY A 19 2.96 7.92 11.35
C GLY A 19 4.12 6.94 11.32
N ALA A 20 4.06 5.94 10.43
CA ALA A 20 5.13 4.96 10.28
C ALA A 20 6.43 5.59 9.73
N THR A 21 6.36 6.55 8.78
CA THR A 21 7.56 7.24 8.28
C THR A 21 8.25 8.07 9.36
N LEU A 22 7.52 8.57 10.36
CA LEU A 22 8.13 9.27 11.50
C LEU A 22 8.96 8.34 12.40
N VAL A 23 8.70 7.03 12.35
CA VAL A 23 9.51 6.00 13.05
C VAL A 23 10.80 5.68 12.29
N ALA A 24 10.85 5.93 10.98
CA ALA A 24 12.06 5.73 10.19
C ALA A 24 13.17 6.73 10.57
N ASP A 25 14.41 6.33 10.30
CA ASP A 25 15.56 7.20 10.49
C ASP A 25 15.44 8.46 9.61
N PRO A 26 15.84 9.66 10.09
CA PRO A 26 15.66 10.90 9.34
C PRO A 26 16.12 10.87 7.87
N PRO A 27 17.26 10.24 7.50
CA PRO A 27 17.70 10.15 6.11
C PRO A 27 16.77 9.34 5.20
N ASP A 28 15.94 8.44 5.74
CA ASP A 28 15.04 7.58 4.96
C ASP A 28 13.69 8.21 4.65
N ARG A 29 13.27 9.15 5.49
CA ARG A 29 11.93 9.73 5.44
C ARG A 29 11.60 10.32 4.07
N PRO A 30 12.50 11.07 3.38
CA PRO A 30 12.19 11.60 2.05
C PRO A 30 11.84 10.50 1.04
N GLY A 31 12.58 9.39 1.04
CA GLY A 31 12.34 8.27 0.13
C GLY A 31 10.99 7.61 0.37
N LEU A 32 10.63 7.36 1.63
CA LEU A 32 9.35 6.76 2.00
C LEU A 32 8.17 7.70 1.74
N ILE A 33 8.29 8.98 2.14
CA ILE A 33 7.22 9.97 1.98
C ILE A 33 6.89 10.18 0.51
N THR A 34 7.91 10.32 -0.35
CA THR A 34 7.70 10.52 -1.79
C THR A 34 7.14 9.29 -2.49
N LEU A 35 7.56 8.09 -2.08
CA LEU A 35 6.98 6.83 -2.56
C LEU A 35 5.49 6.70 -2.19
N TYR A 36 5.13 7.01 -0.95
CA TYR A 36 3.74 6.94 -0.51
C TYR A 36 2.88 8.06 -1.12
N ALA A 37 3.43 9.25 -1.32
CA ALA A 37 2.77 10.32 -2.06
C ALA A 37 2.49 9.91 -3.53
N LEU A 38 3.48 9.32 -4.21
CA LEU A 38 3.29 8.74 -5.54
C LEU A 38 2.16 7.70 -5.53
N ASN A 39 2.19 6.76 -4.59
CA ASN A 39 1.16 5.73 -4.49
C ASN A 39 -0.25 6.31 -4.32
N LEU A 40 -0.41 7.40 -3.56
CA LEU A 40 -1.69 8.08 -3.41
C LEU A 40 -2.18 8.70 -4.72
N GLU A 41 -1.30 9.39 -5.45
CA GLU A 41 -1.65 10.02 -6.73
C GLU A 41 -2.00 8.99 -7.82
N ILE A 42 -1.19 7.93 -7.98
CA ILE A 42 -1.46 6.89 -8.99
C ILE A 42 -2.72 6.08 -8.64
N ALA A 43 -3.01 5.88 -7.34
CA ALA A 43 -4.24 5.23 -6.91
C ALA A 43 -5.47 6.13 -7.12
N ARG A 44 -5.29 7.45 -7.11
CA ARG A 44 -6.37 8.43 -7.37
C ARG A 44 -6.62 8.64 -8.87
N ALA A 45 -5.59 8.52 -9.72
CA ALA A 45 -5.66 8.79 -11.15
C ALA A 45 -6.86 8.15 -11.88
N PRO A 46 -7.22 6.87 -11.64
CA PRO A 46 -8.39 6.23 -12.24
C PRO A 46 -9.74 6.91 -11.93
N PHE A 47 -9.83 7.66 -10.83
CA PHE A 47 -11.07 8.28 -10.34
C PHE A 47 -11.20 9.75 -10.69
N GLN A 48 -10.19 10.35 -11.33
CA GLN A 48 -10.22 11.77 -11.71
C GLN A 48 -11.09 12.02 -12.96
N SER A 49 -11.55 10.97 -13.67
CA SER A 49 -12.52 11.04 -14.77
C SER A 49 -13.56 9.94 -14.61
N ALA A 50 -14.79 10.22 -15.04
CA ALA A 50 -15.82 9.20 -15.22
C ALA A 50 -15.59 8.37 -16.49
N GLU A 51 -15.08 9.00 -17.56
CA GLU A 51 -14.75 8.33 -18.82
C GLU A 51 -13.48 7.47 -18.67
N PRO A 52 -13.56 6.13 -18.85
CA PRO A 52 -12.43 5.22 -18.66
C PRO A 52 -11.21 5.59 -19.51
N MET A 53 -11.42 5.95 -20.78
CA MET A 53 -10.35 6.34 -21.69
C MET A 53 -9.59 7.58 -21.19
N LEU A 54 -10.30 8.60 -20.69
CA LEU A 54 -9.65 9.80 -20.13
C LEU A 54 -8.92 9.50 -18.82
N ALA A 55 -9.45 8.58 -18.00
CA ALA A 55 -8.76 8.14 -16.79
C ALA A 55 -7.46 7.41 -17.13
N GLU A 56 -7.48 6.53 -18.14
CA GLU A 56 -6.32 5.80 -18.62
C GLU A 56 -5.26 6.73 -19.21
N MET A 57 -5.64 7.74 -20.00
CA MET A 57 -4.70 8.75 -20.51
C MET A 57 -3.94 9.47 -19.39
N ARG A 58 -4.61 9.79 -18.28
CA ARG A 58 -3.94 10.40 -17.11
C ARG A 58 -3.01 9.43 -16.41
N LEU A 59 -3.39 8.17 -16.28
CA LEU A 59 -2.51 7.16 -15.71
C LEU A 59 -1.29 6.90 -16.61
N GLN A 60 -1.49 6.89 -17.93
CA GLN A 60 -0.41 6.78 -18.91
C GLN A 60 0.63 7.89 -18.74
N TRP A 61 0.18 9.12 -18.46
CA TRP A 61 1.11 10.21 -18.16
C TRP A 61 2.04 9.88 -16.97
N TRP A 62 1.52 9.26 -15.90
CA TRP A 62 2.38 8.85 -14.77
C TRP A 62 3.38 7.78 -15.17
N ILE A 63 2.93 6.79 -15.96
CA ILE A 63 3.76 5.69 -16.46
C ILE A 63 4.91 6.24 -17.31
N ASP A 64 4.62 7.11 -18.27
CA ASP A 64 5.61 7.69 -19.17
C ASP A 64 6.62 8.54 -18.41
N ARG A 65 6.18 9.28 -17.37
CA ARG A 65 7.07 10.10 -16.54
C ARG A 65 8.01 9.26 -15.71
N LEU A 66 7.51 8.21 -15.05
CA LEU A 66 8.35 7.29 -14.29
C LEU A 66 9.34 6.55 -15.21
N ALA A 67 8.90 6.09 -16.39
CA ALA A 67 9.77 5.46 -17.37
C ALA A 67 10.89 6.41 -17.84
N GLY A 68 10.55 7.66 -18.18
CA GLY A 68 11.52 8.68 -18.54
C GLY A 68 12.53 8.98 -17.42
N MET A 69 12.09 9.00 -16.16
CA MET A 69 12.99 9.13 -15.01
C MET A 69 13.99 7.97 -14.95
N GLY A 70 13.56 6.74 -15.22
CA GLY A 70 14.45 5.58 -15.36
C GLY A 70 15.54 5.75 -16.41
N GLU A 71 15.22 6.42 -17.52
CA GLU A 71 16.18 6.75 -18.59
C GLU A 71 17.13 7.90 -18.22
N GLY A 72 16.93 8.55 -17.07
CA GLY A 72 17.70 9.71 -16.63
C GLY A 72 17.12 11.06 -17.06
N LYS A 73 15.88 11.10 -17.56
CA LYS A 73 15.19 12.34 -17.89
C LYS A 73 14.49 12.88 -16.63
N PRO A 74 14.87 14.04 -16.09
CA PRO A 74 14.20 14.60 -14.93
C PRO A 74 12.73 14.93 -15.26
N PRO A 75 11.82 14.82 -14.28
CA PRO A 75 10.41 15.13 -14.51
C PRO A 75 10.20 16.65 -14.66
N PRO A 76 9.07 17.08 -15.25
CA PRO A 76 8.65 18.48 -15.15
C PRO A 76 8.41 18.87 -13.69
N LEU A 77 8.35 20.18 -13.42
CA LEU A 77 7.98 20.68 -12.09
C LEU A 77 6.58 20.15 -11.71
N HIS A 78 6.52 19.40 -10.62
CA HIS A 78 5.32 18.74 -10.14
C HIS A 78 5.43 18.46 -8.63
N ASP A 79 4.32 18.57 -7.91
CA ASP A 79 4.27 18.45 -6.44
C ASP A 79 4.87 17.13 -5.92
N VAL A 80 4.58 16.03 -6.62
CA VAL A 80 5.07 14.68 -6.26
C VAL A 80 6.33 14.24 -7.04
N LEU A 81 6.37 14.38 -8.37
CA LEU A 81 7.49 13.86 -9.16
C LEU A 81 8.82 14.58 -8.90
N THR A 82 8.81 15.90 -8.65
CA THR A 82 10.05 16.63 -8.36
C THR A 82 10.73 16.13 -7.07
N PRO A 83 10.07 16.10 -5.89
CA PRO A 83 10.70 15.54 -4.70
C PRO A 83 10.95 14.03 -4.78
N LEU A 84 10.14 13.27 -5.54
CA LEU A 84 10.42 11.86 -5.83
C LEU A 84 11.75 11.72 -6.59
N TRP A 85 11.98 12.53 -7.63
CA TRP A 85 13.24 12.56 -8.36
C TRP A 85 14.43 12.89 -7.46
N ASP A 86 14.28 13.88 -6.59
CA ASP A 86 15.34 14.26 -5.65
C ASP A 86 15.71 13.11 -4.70
N ALA A 87 14.73 12.28 -4.31
CA ALA A 87 14.92 11.18 -3.38
C ALA A 87 15.28 9.82 -4.03
N TRP A 88 14.91 9.60 -5.29
CA TRP A 88 15.04 8.31 -6.00
C TRP A 88 15.88 8.36 -7.29
N GLY A 89 16.00 9.53 -7.92
CA GLY A 89 16.67 9.68 -9.21
C GLY A 89 16.15 8.68 -10.24
N ARG A 90 17.07 7.94 -10.89
CA ARG A 90 16.75 6.93 -11.90
C ARG A 90 16.01 5.72 -11.32
N ASP A 91 16.17 5.42 -10.04
CA ASP A 91 15.53 4.26 -9.42
C ASP A 91 14.00 4.41 -9.39
N ALA A 92 13.47 5.63 -9.53
CA ALA A 92 12.05 5.88 -9.70
C ALA A 92 11.44 5.16 -10.92
N GLY A 93 12.25 4.85 -11.95
CA GLY A 93 11.80 4.05 -13.09
C GLY A 93 11.37 2.63 -12.69
N GLY A 94 11.93 2.08 -11.62
CA GLY A 94 11.50 0.80 -11.04
C GLY A 94 10.08 0.82 -10.45
N LEU A 95 9.48 2.01 -10.30
CA LEU A 95 8.13 2.20 -9.76
C LEU A 95 7.03 2.20 -10.84
N VAL A 96 7.38 2.19 -12.14
CA VAL A 96 6.41 2.08 -13.25
C VAL A 96 5.36 0.98 -13.03
N PRO A 97 5.73 -0.24 -12.57
CA PRO A 97 4.73 -1.29 -12.40
C PRO A 97 3.66 -1.00 -11.34
N LEU A 98 3.90 -0.08 -10.40
CA LEU A 98 2.88 0.38 -9.46
C LEU A 98 1.76 1.14 -10.16
N ALA A 99 2.10 1.96 -11.16
CA ALA A 99 1.13 2.71 -11.94
C ALA A 99 0.39 1.78 -12.90
N GLU A 100 1.10 0.85 -13.57
CA GLU A 100 0.47 -0.13 -14.47
C GLU A 100 -0.57 -1.01 -13.75
N ALA A 101 -0.28 -1.43 -12.51
CA ALA A 101 -1.23 -2.21 -11.71
C ALA A 101 -2.57 -1.50 -11.48
N ARG A 102 -2.61 -0.16 -11.57
CA ARG A 102 -3.83 0.67 -11.41
C ARG A 102 -4.61 0.85 -12.71
N ARG A 103 -4.09 0.43 -13.87
CA ARG A 103 -4.76 0.61 -15.16
C ARG A 103 -6.14 -0.04 -15.20
N ARG A 104 -6.28 -1.21 -14.58
CA ARG A 104 -7.58 -1.89 -14.46
C ARG A 104 -8.64 -1.07 -13.72
N ASP A 105 -8.23 -0.21 -12.79
CA ASP A 105 -9.16 0.56 -11.97
C ASP A 105 -9.88 1.64 -12.81
N CYS A 106 -9.33 2.00 -13.98
CA CYS A 106 -9.95 2.92 -14.95
C CYS A 106 -11.25 2.34 -15.53
N ALA A 107 -11.35 1.01 -15.68
CA ALA A 107 -12.53 0.34 -16.20
C ALA A 107 -13.67 0.20 -15.16
N ARG A 108 -13.34 0.31 -13.86
CA ARG A 108 -14.30 0.18 -12.75
C ARG A 108 -15.10 -1.14 -12.77
N GLU A 109 -14.41 -2.21 -13.13
CA GLU A 109 -14.98 -3.56 -13.15
C GLU A 109 -14.61 -4.32 -11.88
N PRO A 110 -15.57 -5.08 -11.30
CA PRO A 110 -15.29 -5.82 -10.08
C PRO A 110 -14.32 -6.97 -10.33
N LEU A 111 -13.59 -7.35 -9.29
CA LEU A 111 -12.69 -8.50 -9.31
C LEU A 111 -13.51 -9.80 -9.38
N ALA A 112 -13.09 -10.72 -10.25
CA ALA A 112 -13.85 -11.93 -10.55
C ALA A 112 -14.03 -12.84 -9.32
N ASP A 113 -12.96 -13.01 -8.55
CA ASP A 113 -12.88 -13.95 -7.43
C ASP A 113 -11.79 -13.52 -6.42
N PRO A 114 -11.66 -14.22 -5.28
CA PRO A 114 -10.61 -13.95 -4.30
C PRO A 114 -9.18 -14.08 -4.82
N GLN A 115 -8.91 -14.94 -5.80
CA GLN A 115 -7.57 -15.09 -6.37
C GLN A 115 -7.19 -13.84 -7.18
N ALA A 116 -8.15 -13.23 -7.87
CA ALA A 116 -7.97 -11.94 -8.53
C ALA A 116 -7.66 -10.82 -7.51
N VAL A 117 -8.30 -10.84 -6.34
CA VAL A 117 -7.99 -9.90 -5.24
C VAL A 117 -6.56 -10.10 -4.74
N VAL A 118 -6.12 -11.34 -4.52
CA VAL A 118 -4.74 -11.66 -4.10
C VAL A 118 -3.72 -11.15 -5.14
N SER A 119 -3.96 -11.40 -6.43
CA SER A 119 -3.09 -10.91 -7.51
C SER A 119 -3.02 -9.39 -7.51
N TYR A 120 -4.17 -8.71 -7.45
CA TYR A 120 -4.25 -7.26 -7.43
C TYR A 120 -3.53 -6.64 -6.23
N VAL A 121 -3.66 -7.24 -5.04
CA VAL A 121 -2.96 -6.79 -3.83
C VAL A 121 -1.45 -6.99 -3.94
N ASN A 122 -0.99 -8.10 -4.54
CA ASN A 122 0.44 -8.31 -4.79
C ASN A 122 1.01 -7.29 -5.76
N ASP A 123 0.29 -6.98 -6.85
CA ASP A 123 0.73 -6.01 -7.85
C ASP A 123 0.69 -4.56 -7.36
N THR A 124 -0.15 -4.24 -6.37
CA THR A 124 -0.24 -2.89 -5.80
C THR A 124 0.54 -2.78 -4.49
N ASN A 125 0.01 -3.30 -3.38
CA ASN A 125 0.62 -3.18 -2.06
C ASN A 125 1.92 -4.00 -1.93
N GLY A 126 1.97 -5.18 -2.58
CA GLY A 126 3.16 -6.04 -2.61
C GLY A 126 4.38 -5.32 -3.18
N ARG A 127 4.24 -4.80 -4.40
CA ARG A 127 5.30 -4.03 -5.07
C ARG A 127 5.66 -2.75 -4.29
N LEU A 128 4.68 -2.07 -3.71
CA LEU A 128 4.91 -0.84 -2.94
C LEU A 128 5.76 -1.10 -1.70
N MET A 129 5.39 -2.13 -0.92
CA MET A 129 6.12 -2.49 0.29
C MET A 129 7.50 -3.01 -0.04
N TRP A 130 7.66 -3.79 -1.12
CA TRP A 130 8.98 -4.21 -1.59
C TRP A 130 9.87 -3.03 -1.96
N ALA A 131 9.38 -2.08 -2.75
CA ALA A 131 10.15 -0.88 -3.11
C ALA A 131 10.57 -0.08 -1.86
N ALA A 132 9.66 0.08 -0.90
CA ALA A 132 9.96 0.75 0.36
C ALA A 132 11.05 0.02 1.16
N VAL A 133 10.94 -1.30 1.31
CA VAL A 133 11.89 -2.11 2.09
C VAL A 133 13.24 -2.24 1.40
N GLN A 134 13.27 -2.38 0.08
CA GLN A 134 14.50 -2.38 -0.73
C GLN A 134 15.24 -1.04 -0.59
N ARG A 135 14.51 0.10 -0.62
CA ARG A 135 15.11 1.43 -0.40
C ARG A 135 15.79 1.56 0.96
N LEU A 136 15.31 0.82 1.97
CA LEU A 136 15.86 0.77 3.32
C LEU A 136 16.98 -0.27 3.50
N GLY A 137 17.47 -0.86 2.40
CA GLY A 137 18.64 -1.73 2.38
C GLY A 137 18.36 -3.22 2.59
N ALA A 138 17.13 -3.68 2.39
CA ALA A 138 16.86 -5.12 2.39
C ALA A 138 17.46 -5.81 1.15
N ALA A 139 18.01 -7.00 1.36
CA ALA A 139 18.52 -7.86 0.30
C ALA A 139 17.40 -8.68 -0.36
N GLU A 140 17.68 -9.21 -1.56
CA GLU A 140 16.71 -9.96 -2.38
C GLU A 140 16.18 -11.23 -1.68
N ASP A 141 16.98 -11.85 -0.80
CA ASP A 141 16.58 -13.02 0.00
C ASP A 141 15.44 -12.71 0.99
N ALA A 142 15.26 -11.46 1.39
CA ALA A 142 14.15 -11.01 2.22
C ALA A 142 12.83 -10.86 1.43
N ARG A 143 12.86 -10.92 0.10
CA ARG A 143 11.69 -10.63 -0.77
C ARG A 143 10.47 -11.47 -0.45
N ALA A 144 10.66 -12.76 -0.15
CA ALA A 144 9.55 -13.64 0.23
C ALA A 144 8.87 -13.21 1.54
N VAL A 145 9.65 -12.75 2.53
CA VAL A 145 9.14 -12.27 3.81
C VAL A 145 8.35 -10.98 3.63
N VAL A 146 8.86 -10.07 2.80
CA VAL A 146 8.16 -8.82 2.46
C VAL A 146 6.89 -9.10 1.67
N ALA A 147 6.90 -10.04 0.74
CA ALA A 147 5.72 -10.43 -0.03
C ALA A 147 4.61 -10.96 0.89
N ASP A 148 4.94 -11.83 1.85
CA ASP A 148 3.98 -12.33 2.84
C ASP A 148 3.43 -11.18 3.74
N GLN A 149 4.30 -10.28 4.22
CA GLN A 149 3.87 -9.14 5.03
C GLN A 149 2.96 -8.20 4.23
N ALA A 150 3.32 -7.92 2.98
CA ALA A 150 2.59 -7.02 2.11
C ALA A 150 1.25 -7.61 1.66
N LEU A 151 1.18 -8.91 1.40
CA LEU A 151 -0.07 -9.61 1.11
C LEU A 151 -1.02 -9.51 2.30
N GLY A 152 -0.53 -9.82 3.49
CA GLY A 152 -1.31 -9.75 4.72
C GLY A 152 -1.85 -8.36 5.05
N ALA A 153 -0.98 -7.35 5.03
CA ALA A 153 -1.36 -5.96 5.26
C ALA A 153 -2.29 -5.43 4.16
N GLY A 154 -1.99 -5.76 2.90
CA GLY A 154 -2.75 -5.31 1.73
C GLY A 154 -4.15 -5.88 1.68
N LEU A 155 -4.31 -7.19 1.92
CA LEU A 155 -5.62 -7.83 2.02
C LEU A 155 -6.43 -7.26 3.19
N THR A 156 -5.79 -6.99 4.32
CA THR A 156 -6.45 -6.35 5.47
C THR A 156 -6.99 -4.97 5.09
N ALA A 157 -6.19 -4.15 4.43
CA ALA A 157 -6.61 -2.82 3.98
C ALA A 157 -7.73 -2.89 2.93
N TRP A 158 -7.64 -3.83 1.99
CA TRP A 158 -8.66 -4.06 0.97
C TRP A 158 -9.98 -4.52 1.59
N LEU A 159 -9.96 -5.47 2.53
CA LEU A 159 -11.16 -5.94 3.26
C LEU A 159 -11.82 -4.82 4.08
N ARG A 160 -11.04 -3.92 4.71
CA ARG A 160 -11.60 -2.74 5.39
C ARG A 160 -12.26 -1.75 4.44
N ALA A 161 -11.73 -1.63 3.24
CA ALA A 161 -12.24 -0.74 2.21
C ALA A 161 -13.39 -1.38 1.39
N LEU A 162 -13.63 -2.68 1.56
CA LEU A 162 -14.51 -3.48 0.71
C LEU A 162 -15.91 -2.87 0.54
N PRO A 163 -16.62 -2.39 1.58
CA PRO A 163 -17.94 -1.78 1.38
C PRO A 163 -17.89 -0.59 0.41
N ARG A 164 -16.84 0.25 0.51
CA ARG A 164 -16.63 1.38 -0.39
C ARG A 164 -16.21 0.92 -1.79
N LEU A 165 -15.31 -0.05 -1.89
CA LEU A 165 -14.86 -0.59 -3.17
C LEU A 165 -16.02 -1.22 -3.96
N GLN A 166 -17.00 -1.84 -3.29
CA GLN A 166 -18.20 -2.35 -3.96
C GLN A 166 -18.99 -1.25 -4.64
N THR A 167 -19.21 -0.12 -3.96
CA THR A 167 -19.92 1.03 -4.56
C THR A 167 -19.21 1.64 -5.78
N MET A 168 -17.89 1.43 -5.87
CA MET A 168 -17.05 1.94 -6.95
C MET A 168 -16.84 0.94 -8.09
N GLY A 169 -17.40 -0.27 -8.00
CA GLY A 169 -17.18 -1.34 -8.97
C GLY A 169 -15.78 -1.95 -8.88
N LEU A 170 -15.11 -1.90 -7.72
CA LEU A 170 -13.74 -2.41 -7.53
C LEU A 170 -13.65 -3.54 -6.50
N GLY A 171 -14.78 -3.90 -5.89
CA GLY A 171 -14.89 -5.02 -4.95
C GLY A 171 -15.00 -6.37 -5.69
N LEU A 172 -15.72 -7.32 -5.10
CA LEU A 172 -15.97 -8.65 -5.69
C LEU A 172 -17.20 -8.63 -6.59
N LYS A 173 -17.11 -9.32 -7.73
CA LYS A 173 -18.21 -9.49 -8.69
C LYS A 173 -19.40 -10.20 -8.06
N HIS A 174 -19.14 -11.19 -7.22
CA HIS A 174 -20.12 -11.92 -6.44
C HIS A 174 -19.73 -11.80 -4.96
N PRO A 175 -20.21 -10.78 -4.24
CA PRO A 175 -19.83 -10.55 -2.85
C PRO A 175 -20.39 -11.67 -1.95
N ASP A 176 -19.51 -12.44 -1.32
CA ASP A 176 -19.86 -13.55 -0.45
C ASP A 176 -19.06 -13.51 0.87
N PRO A 177 -19.69 -13.72 2.05
CA PRO A 177 -18.98 -13.78 3.32
C PRO A 177 -17.90 -14.87 3.40
N GLY A 178 -18.09 -16.00 2.70
CA GLY A 178 -17.11 -17.08 2.61
C GLY A 178 -15.84 -16.65 1.88
N ASP A 179 -15.97 -15.93 0.76
CA ASP A 179 -14.85 -15.33 0.04
C ASP A 179 -14.08 -14.33 0.91
N ALA A 180 -14.80 -13.49 1.66
CA ALA A 180 -14.18 -12.57 2.62
C ALA A 180 -13.43 -13.30 3.75
N ALA A 181 -14.01 -14.39 4.28
CA ALA A 181 -13.36 -15.23 5.29
C ALA A 181 -12.13 -15.97 4.75
N MET A 182 -12.16 -16.41 3.49
CA MET A 182 -11.01 -17.00 2.80
C MET A 182 -9.88 -15.98 2.65
N LEU A 183 -10.17 -14.78 2.14
CA LEU A 183 -9.20 -13.69 2.02
C LEU A 183 -8.60 -13.30 3.39
N ALA A 184 -9.44 -13.23 4.42
CA ALA A 184 -8.98 -12.94 5.78
C ALA A 184 -8.05 -14.04 6.33
N THR A 185 -8.32 -15.30 6.00
CA THR A 185 -7.48 -16.45 6.36
C THR A 185 -6.12 -16.37 5.64
N ILE A 186 -6.11 -16.11 4.33
CA ILE A 186 -4.89 -15.91 3.55
C ILE A 186 -4.06 -14.77 4.15
N ALA A 187 -4.68 -13.64 4.46
CA ALA A 187 -4.02 -12.48 5.03
C ALA A 187 -3.36 -12.81 6.38
N ARG A 188 -4.10 -13.45 7.29
CA ARG A 188 -3.62 -13.84 8.62
C ARG A 188 -2.44 -14.79 8.53
N ASP A 189 -2.52 -15.78 7.64
CA ASP A 189 -1.50 -16.82 7.53
C ASP A 189 -0.23 -16.26 6.86
N ALA A 190 -0.36 -15.32 5.92
CA ALA A 190 0.76 -14.57 5.35
C ALA A 190 1.50 -13.73 6.41
N LEU A 191 0.77 -12.94 7.23
CA LEU A 191 1.38 -12.18 8.33
C LEU A 191 2.15 -13.08 9.31
N ARG A 192 1.58 -14.26 9.62
CA ARG A 192 2.24 -15.25 10.50
C ARG A 192 3.51 -15.83 9.89
N ARG A 193 3.53 -16.11 8.58
CA ARG A 193 4.74 -16.56 7.89
C ARG A 193 5.81 -15.46 7.90
N ALA A 194 5.44 -14.22 7.58
CA ALA A 194 6.36 -13.08 7.65
C ALA A 194 6.95 -12.91 9.06
N ALA A 195 6.12 -13.01 10.11
CA ALA A 195 6.56 -12.92 11.49
C ALA A 195 7.58 -14.00 11.90
N ARG A 196 7.46 -15.22 11.36
CA ARG A 196 8.40 -16.32 11.61
C ARG A 196 9.77 -16.05 10.99
N SER A 197 9.79 -15.45 9.80
CA SER A 197 11.02 -15.16 9.04
C SER A 197 11.55 -13.72 9.20
N ARG A 198 11.02 -12.97 10.17
CA ARG A 198 11.34 -11.56 10.43
C ARG A 198 12.83 -11.22 10.59
N LEU A 199 13.66 -12.20 10.96
CA LEU A 199 15.09 -12.00 11.19
C LEU A 199 15.88 -11.77 9.89
N LEU A 200 15.29 -12.07 8.73
CA LEU A 200 15.86 -11.76 7.42
C LEU A 200 15.77 -10.26 7.07
N LEU A 201 15.01 -9.47 7.84
CA LEU A 201 14.77 -8.06 7.54
C LEU A 201 15.58 -7.15 8.48
N PRO A 202 16.21 -6.08 7.94
CA PRO A 202 16.91 -5.12 8.78
C PRO A 202 15.93 -4.35 9.67
N LYS A 203 16.36 -3.98 10.88
CA LYS A 203 15.52 -3.17 11.80
C LYS A 203 15.04 -1.86 11.18
N ARG A 204 15.89 -1.25 10.33
CA ARG A 204 15.60 -0.03 9.56
C ARG A 204 14.33 -0.15 8.69
N ALA A 205 13.97 -1.37 8.25
CA ALA A 205 12.78 -1.62 7.44
C ALA A 205 11.46 -1.61 8.23
N ALA A 206 11.48 -1.52 9.57
CA ALA A 206 10.28 -1.65 10.40
C ALA A 206 9.17 -0.65 10.03
N ALA A 207 9.53 0.59 9.69
CA ALA A 207 8.59 1.62 9.25
C ALA A 207 7.82 1.20 7.98
N ALA A 208 8.51 0.61 7.00
CA ALA A 208 7.91 0.18 5.74
C ALA A 208 7.04 -1.08 5.87
N LEU A 209 7.30 -1.90 6.90
CA LEU A 209 6.61 -3.16 7.16
C LEU A 209 5.37 -3.01 8.06
N TYR A 210 5.09 -1.80 8.54
CA TYR A 210 3.98 -1.54 9.46
C TYR A 210 2.62 -1.92 8.84
N PRO A 211 1.88 -2.88 9.42
CA PRO A 211 0.64 -3.38 8.81
C PRO A 211 -0.60 -2.55 9.19
N GLY A 212 -0.44 -1.52 10.03
CA GLY A 212 -1.54 -0.72 10.58
C GLY A 212 -2.09 -1.25 11.92
N PRO A 213 -3.02 -0.52 12.54
CA PRO A 213 -3.63 -0.89 13.82
C PRO A 213 -4.65 -2.02 13.65
N GLY A 214 -4.83 -2.84 14.70
CA GLY A 214 -5.97 -3.75 14.84
C GLY A 214 -6.10 -4.87 13.79
N VAL A 215 -5.01 -5.23 13.11
CA VAL A 215 -5.03 -6.18 11.98
C VAL A 215 -5.50 -7.58 12.41
N MET A 216 -4.84 -8.20 13.38
CA MET A 216 -5.17 -9.58 13.79
C MET A 216 -6.57 -9.74 14.38
N PRO A 217 -7.07 -8.85 15.27
CA PRO A 217 -8.45 -8.91 15.75
C PRO A 217 -9.49 -8.75 14.64
N PHE A 218 -9.25 -7.85 13.67
CA PHE A 218 -10.15 -7.64 12.54
C PHE A 218 -10.25 -8.89 11.66
N LEU A 219 -9.11 -9.47 11.25
CA LEU A 219 -9.09 -10.71 10.47
C LEU A 219 -9.76 -11.86 11.21
N ALA A 220 -9.49 -12.02 12.51
CA ALA A 220 -10.12 -13.06 13.33
C ALA A 220 -11.63 -12.86 13.47
N GLY A 221 -12.11 -11.60 13.51
CA GLY A 221 -13.53 -11.26 13.54
C GLY A 221 -14.25 -11.71 12.28
N ILE A 222 -13.68 -11.42 11.10
CA ILE A 222 -14.24 -11.86 9.80
C ILE A 222 -14.29 -13.39 9.72
N ILE A 223 -13.19 -14.07 10.06
CA ILE A 223 -13.11 -15.55 9.99
C ILE A 223 -14.14 -16.24 10.89
N ARG A 224 -14.47 -15.63 12.03
CA ARG A 224 -15.48 -16.16 12.96
C ARG A 224 -16.92 -15.77 12.61
N GLY A 225 -17.12 -14.92 11.60
CA GLY A 225 -18.42 -14.36 11.26
C GLY A 225 -18.91 -13.25 12.20
N ASN A 226 -18.02 -12.68 13.03
CA ASN A 226 -18.36 -11.59 13.96
C ASN A 226 -18.29 -10.20 13.32
N ILE A 227 -17.64 -10.08 12.15
CA ILE A 227 -17.51 -8.83 11.39
C ILE A 227 -17.94 -9.12 9.97
N ASN A 228 -18.97 -8.41 9.49
CA ASN A 228 -19.39 -8.48 8.09
C ASN A 228 -18.75 -7.33 7.30
N CYS A 229 -17.54 -7.53 6.78
CA CYS A 229 -16.82 -6.51 6.02
C CYS A 229 -17.40 -6.23 4.62
N LEU A 230 -18.52 -6.86 4.24
CA LEU A 230 -19.26 -6.47 3.03
C LEU A 230 -20.19 -5.28 3.28
N GLU A 231 -20.70 -5.16 4.50
CA GLU A 231 -21.71 -4.17 4.89
C GLU A 231 -21.14 -3.13 5.85
N GLU A 232 -20.24 -3.54 6.74
CA GLU A 232 -19.76 -2.73 7.84
C GLU A 232 -18.38 -2.12 7.54
N VAL A 233 -18.27 -0.81 7.72
CA VAL A 233 -16.97 -0.12 7.74
C VAL A 233 -16.43 -0.17 9.16
N THR A 234 -15.38 -0.97 9.40
CA THR A 234 -14.71 -1.00 10.70
C THR A 234 -13.82 0.24 10.87
N GLU A 235 -14.24 1.15 11.74
CA GLU A 235 -13.45 2.35 12.04
C GLU A 235 -12.24 2.05 12.92
N ILE A 236 -11.14 2.76 12.63
CA ILE A 236 -9.93 2.75 13.44
C ILE A 236 -9.94 4.00 14.30
N THR A 237 -10.03 3.81 15.61
CA THR A 237 -9.99 4.93 16.56
C THR A 237 -8.61 5.60 16.58
N LEU A 238 -8.57 6.89 16.91
CA LEU A 238 -7.31 7.62 17.09
C LEU A 238 -6.42 6.97 18.17
N PHE A 239 -7.02 6.42 19.22
CA PHE A 239 -6.29 5.71 20.27
C PHE A 239 -5.61 4.46 19.73
N GLN A 240 -6.32 3.61 18.99
CA GLN A 240 -5.74 2.40 18.38
C GLN A 240 -4.57 2.74 17.45
N ARG A 241 -4.71 3.78 16.62
CA ARG A 241 -3.66 4.27 15.72
C ARG A 241 -2.43 4.77 16.48
N ARG A 242 -2.62 5.62 17.50
CA ARG A 242 -1.51 6.14 18.32
C ARG A 242 -0.82 5.02 19.11
N ALA A 243 -1.58 4.09 19.69
CA ALA A 243 -1.04 2.98 20.45
C ALA A 243 -0.22 2.01 19.57
N SER A 244 -0.68 1.71 18.35
CA SER A 244 0.07 0.83 17.44
C SER A 244 1.35 1.48 16.93
N LEU A 245 1.32 2.78 16.60
CA LEU A 245 2.51 3.54 16.20
C LEU A 245 3.49 3.73 17.35
N ALA A 246 3.02 4.00 18.56
CA ALA A 246 3.87 4.08 19.75
C ALA A 246 4.58 2.74 20.01
N LEU A 247 3.87 1.61 19.87
CA LEU A 247 4.50 0.30 20.00
C LEU A 247 5.56 0.08 18.90
N LEU A 248 5.27 0.45 17.66
CA LEU A 248 6.23 0.37 16.56
C LEU A 248 7.49 1.20 16.88
N ALA A 249 7.31 2.45 17.32
CA ALA A 249 8.40 3.35 17.68
C ALA A 249 9.26 2.83 18.84
N LEU A 250 8.63 2.28 19.88
CA LEU A 250 9.33 1.78 21.08
C LEU A 250 10.05 0.46 20.85
N THR A 251 9.50 -0.41 19.99
CA THR A 251 9.96 -1.81 19.90
C THR A 251 10.57 -2.17 18.55
N GLY A 252 10.33 -1.38 17.50
CA GLY A 252 10.63 -1.74 16.11
C GLY A 252 9.86 -2.97 15.60
N ARG A 253 8.88 -3.47 16.37
CA ARG A 253 8.14 -4.69 16.04
C ARG A 253 6.97 -4.38 15.11
N TRP A 254 7.15 -4.69 13.84
CA TRP A 254 6.10 -4.69 12.82
C TRP A 254 5.31 -5.99 12.77
N TRP A 255 5.85 -7.08 13.34
CA TRP A 255 5.21 -8.39 13.42
C TRP A 255 4.36 -8.54 14.68
N ARG A 256 3.21 -9.21 14.58
CA ARG A 256 2.34 -9.57 15.70
C ARG A 256 1.70 -10.94 15.49
#